data_AF-Q5DGI1-F1
#
_entry.id   AF-Q5DGI1-F1
#
_cell.length_a   1.000
_cell.length_b   1.000
_cell.length_c   1.000
_cell.angle_alpha   90.00
_cell.angle_beta   90.00
_cell.angle_gamma   90.00
#
_symmetry.space_group_name_H-M   'P 1'
#
loop_
_entity.id
_entity.type
_entity.pdbx_description
1 polymer ?
#
loop_
_entity_poly.entity_id
_entity_poly.type
_entity_poly.pdbx_seq_one_letter_code
_entity_poly.pdbx_strand_id
1 'polypeptide(L)'
;MGCFVMSVCYNIVFILLLRISPSYERHTSNWAVLVDTSRFWFNYRHISNVLSIYRSIKRLGIPDSRIILMVADDASCSSRNPRPATIFNNPYSRVNLYGEEIEIDYRGYEVTVENFIRVLTGRLPPSTPTSKRLNTDEHSNILIYMTGEL
;
A
#
# COMPACT_ATOMS: atom_id res chain seq x y z
N MET A 1 35.27 -6.30 56.11
CA MET A 1 35.50 -6.20 54.66
C MET A 1 35.21 -7.56 54.03
N GLY A 2 34.32 -7.78 53.07
CA GLY A 2 33.58 -6.85 52.21
C GLY A 2 33.23 -7.54 50.87
N CYS A 3 32.63 -8.73 50.88
CA CYS A 3 32.41 -9.47 49.62
C CYS A 3 31.03 -10.15 49.42
N PHE A 4 30.18 -10.30 50.45
CA PHE A 4 28.90 -11.02 50.29
C PHE A 4 27.67 -10.14 49.96
N VAL A 5 27.72 -8.83 50.23
CA VAL A 5 26.55 -7.94 50.02
C VAL A 5 26.49 -7.36 48.59
N MET A 6 27.59 -7.41 47.83
CA MET A 6 27.67 -6.84 46.48
C MET A 6 27.12 -7.75 45.37
N SER A 7 26.99 -9.07 45.62
CA SER A 7 26.58 -10.03 44.58
C SER A 7 25.05 -10.12 44.40
N VAL A 8 24.29 -9.89 45.49
CA VAL A 8 22.82 -9.97 45.46
C VAL A 8 22.20 -8.71 44.82
N CYS A 9 22.78 -7.53 45.07
CA CYS A 9 22.34 -6.27 44.44
C CYS A 9 22.54 -6.27 42.92
N TYR A 10 23.64 -6.86 42.43
CA TYR A 10 23.91 -6.93 40.99
C TYR A 10 22.89 -7.81 40.25
N ASN A 11 22.48 -8.94 40.84
CA ASN A 11 21.49 -9.84 40.22
C ASN A 11 20.08 -9.24 40.22
N ILE A 12 19.67 -8.53 41.27
CA ILE A 12 18.35 -7.89 41.34
C ILE A 12 18.23 -6.73 40.33
N VAL A 13 19.30 -5.93 40.18
CA VAL A 13 19.35 -4.84 39.18
C VAL A 13 19.38 -5.41 37.75
N PHE A 14 20.07 -6.53 37.51
CA PHE A 14 20.10 -7.19 36.20
C PHE A 14 18.74 -7.80 35.80
N ILE A 15 18.01 -8.38 36.77
CA ILE A 15 16.65 -8.92 36.56
C ILE A 15 15.64 -7.78 36.28
N LEU A 16 15.81 -6.62 36.90
CA LEU A 16 14.92 -5.46 36.69
C LEU A 16 15.20 -4.76 35.33
N LEU A 17 16.45 -4.74 34.86
CA LEU A 17 16.83 -4.17 33.56
C LEU A 17 16.48 -5.06 32.36
N LEU A 18 16.33 -6.38 32.54
CA LEU A 18 15.91 -7.31 31.48
C LEU A 18 14.41 -7.22 31.14
N ARG A 19 13.61 -6.46 31.90
CA ARG A 19 12.15 -6.35 31.67
C ARG A 19 11.66 -5.03 31.09
N ILE A 20 12.56 -4.14 30.69
CA ILE A 20 12.20 -2.97 29.88
C ILE A 20 12.97 -3.08 28.57
N SER A 21 12.66 -4.13 27.80
CA SER A 21 12.78 -3.97 26.36
C SER A 21 11.71 -2.93 26.00
N PRO A 22 12.05 -1.77 25.41
CA PRO A 22 11.02 -1.01 24.73
C PRO A 22 10.45 -1.99 23.72
N SER A 23 9.19 -2.37 23.88
CA SER A 23 8.42 -2.92 22.78
C SER A 23 8.35 -1.79 21.77
N TYR A 24 9.38 -1.65 20.95
CA TYR A 24 9.23 -1.06 19.64
C TYR A 24 8.18 -1.97 19.02
N GLU A 25 6.92 -1.52 19.00
CA GLU A 25 5.84 -2.30 18.42
C GLU A 25 6.28 -2.60 17.00
N ARG A 26 6.74 -3.84 16.79
CA ARG A 26 7.22 -4.26 15.50
C ARG A 26 5.97 -4.33 14.66
N HIS A 27 5.77 -3.32 13.82
CA HIS A 27 4.71 -3.33 12.86
C HIS A 27 4.72 -4.66 12.10
N THR A 28 3.61 -5.39 12.20
CA THR A 28 3.52 -6.76 11.71
C THR A 28 3.02 -6.84 10.27
N SER A 29 2.45 -5.75 9.78
CA SER A 29 1.72 -5.67 8.51
C SER A 29 1.98 -4.35 7.82
N ASN A 30 2.29 -4.42 6.52
CA ASN A 30 2.38 -3.25 5.65
C ASN A 30 1.23 -3.32 4.63
N TRP A 31 0.53 -2.22 4.49
CA TRP A 31 -0.59 -2.01 3.57
C TRP A 31 -0.26 -0.85 2.64
N ALA A 32 -0.87 -0.85 1.46
CA ALA A 32 -0.76 0.23 0.51
C ALA A 32 -2.13 0.65 -0.03
N VAL A 33 -2.33 1.95 -0.18
CA VAL A 33 -3.48 2.54 -0.88
C VAL A 33 -2.92 3.41 -2.00
N LEU A 34 -3.17 3.02 -3.23
CA LEU A 34 -2.62 3.65 -4.43
C LEU A 34 -3.77 4.23 -5.25
N VAL A 35 -3.71 5.51 -5.56
CA VAL A 35 -4.81 6.23 -6.20
C VAL A 35 -4.33 7.05 -7.40
N ASP A 36 -4.91 6.78 -8.56
CA ASP A 36 -4.90 7.69 -9.72
C ASP A 36 -6.29 8.34 -9.83
N THR A 37 -6.34 9.65 -9.63
CA THR A 37 -7.59 10.43 -9.70
C THR A 37 -7.85 11.05 -11.06
N SER A 38 -6.87 10.97 -11.97
CA SER A 38 -6.95 11.64 -13.26
C SER A 38 -7.60 10.77 -14.34
N ARG A 39 -8.12 11.41 -15.39
CA ARG A 39 -8.77 10.74 -16.51
C ARG A 39 -8.17 11.16 -17.83
N PHE A 40 -8.46 10.37 -18.87
CA PHE A 40 -8.09 10.56 -20.27
C PHE A 40 -6.63 10.28 -20.62
N TRP A 41 -6.40 10.05 -21.91
CA TRP A 41 -5.11 9.68 -22.49
C TRP A 41 -3.96 10.66 -22.19
N PHE A 42 -4.24 11.96 -22.10
CA PHE A 42 -3.18 12.95 -21.84
C PHE A 42 -2.58 12.82 -20.43
N ASN A 43 -3.30 12.16 -19.52
CA ASN A 43 -2.89 11.88 -18.15
C ASN A 43 -2.24 10.50 -17.98
N TYR A 44 -1.84 9.85 -19.08
CA TYR A 44 -1.16 8.55 -19.09
C TYR A 44 -0.03 8.41 -18.04
N ARG A 45 0.68 9.49 -17.73
CA ARG A 45 1.74 9.51 -16.72
C ARG A 45 1.25 9.15 -15.32
N HIS A 46 0.04 9.50 -14.94
CA HIS A 46 -0.50 9.26 -13.59
C HIS A 46 -0.76 7.77 -13.39
N ILE A 47 -1.52 7.12 -14.28
CA ILE A 47 -1.70 5.66 -14.25
C ILE A 47 -0.35 4.95 -14.31
N SER A 48 0.55 5.35 -15.20
CA SER A 48 1.89 4.75 -15.28
C SER A 48 2.68 4.86 -13.98
N ASN A 49 2.60 6.01 -13.27
CA ASN A 49 3.26 6.20 -11.99
C ASN A 49 2.69 5.28 -10.91
N VAL A 50 1.36 5.20 -10.81
CA VAL A 50 0.68 4.31 -9.86
C VAL A 50 1.06 2.85 -10.12
N LEU A 51 1.00 2.40 -11.37
CA LEU A 51 1.31 1.01 -11.71
C LEU A 51 2.80 0.69 -11.49
N SER A 52 3.69 1.67 -11.66
CA SER A 52 5.11 1.51 -11.33
C SER A 52 5.33 1.29 -9.82
N ILE A 53 4.59 2.01 -8.98
CA ILE A 53 4.64 1.85 -7.52
C ILE A 53 3.99 0.54 -7.11
N TYR A 54 2.83 0.19 -7.64
CA TYR A 54 2.15 -1.08 -7.43
C TYR A 54 3.11 -2.27 -7.68
N ARG A 55 3.76 -2.28 -8.85
CA ARG A 55 4.75 -3.31 -9.19
C ARG A 55 5.94 -3.34 -8.22
N SER A 56 6.40 -2.18 -7.78
CA SER A 56 7.52 -2.08 -6.83
C SER A 56 7.13 -2.63 -5.46
N ILE A 57 5.92 -2.31 -4.99
CA ILE A 57 5.35 -2.80 -3.73
C ILE A 57 5.17 -4.32 -3.76
N LYS A 58 4.66 -4.88 -4.87
CA LYS A 58 4.59 -6.34 -5.05
C LYS A 58 5.96 -7.01 -4.99
N ARG A 59 6.98 -6.41 -5.63
CA ARG A 59 8.37 -6.90 -5.57
C ARG A 59 8.98 -6.86 -4.17
N LEU A 60 8.50 -5.98 -3.30
CA LEU A 60 8.88 -5.91 -1.89
C LEU A 60 8.15 -6.95 -1.02
N GLY A 61 7.26 -7.77 -1.61
CA GLY A 61 6.58 -8.87 -0.94
C GLY A 61 5.23 -8.52 -0.32
N ILE A 62 4.67 -7.34 -0.62
CA ILE A 62 3.29 -7.02 -0.20
C ILE A 62 2.32 -7.69 -1.19
N PRO A 63 1.41 -8.58 -0.71
CA PRO A 63 0.45 -9.27 -1.57
C PRO A 63 -0.70 -8.34 -1.98
N ASP A 64 -1.41 -8.69 -3.05
CA ASP A 64 -2.55 -7.91 -3.58
C ASP A 64 -3.66 -7.72 -2.56
N SER A 65 -3.89 -8.70 -1.68
CA SER A 65 -4.84 -8.59 -0.56
C SER A 65 -4.55 -7.47 0.44
N ARG A 66 -3.38 -6.83 0.35
CA ARG A 66 -2.97 -5.69 1.18
C ARG A 66 -2.72 -4.41 0.39
N ILE A 67 -3.07 -4.40 -0.89
CA ILE A 67 -2.90 -3.24 -1.76
C ILE A 67 -4.28 -2.87 -2.29
N ILE A 68 -4.76 -1.68 -1.93
CA ILE A 68 -5.96 -1.12 -2.54
C ILE A 68 -5.54 -0.24 -3.72
N LEU A 69 -5.90 -0.64 -4.93
CA LEU A 69 -5.60 0.08 -6.15
C LEU A 69 -6.87 0.75 -6.72
N MET A 70 -6.85 2.07 -6.78
CA MET A 70 -7.92 2.90 -7.34
C MET A 70 -7.42 3.60 -8.61
N VAL A 71 -8.07 3.36 -9.75
CA VAL A 71 -7.69 3.95 -11.04
C VAL A 71 -8.91 4.57 -11.72
N ALA A 72 -8.90 5.90 -11.87
CA ALA A 72 -10.05 6.65 -12.37
C ALA A 72 -10.29 6.52 -13.89
N ASP A 73 -9.31 6.07 -14.68
CA ASP A 73 -9.47 5.77 -16.11
C ASP A 73 -8.45 4.72 -16.58
N ASP A 74 -8.84 3.90 -17.55
CA ASP A 74 -7.98 2.84 -18.07
C ASP A 74 -7.37 3.22 -19.43
N ALA A 75 -6.15 3.78 -19.37
CA ALA A 75 -5.42 4.14 -20.58
C ALA A 75 -5.00 2.92 -21.43
N SER A 76 -5.03 1.69 -20.88
CA SER A 76 -4.61 0.49 -21.62
C SER A 76 -5.60 0.15 -22.75
N CYS A 77 -6.88 0.53 -22.55
CA CYS A 77 -7.98 0.33 -23.50
C CYS A 77 -8.26 1.54 -24.39
N SER A 78 -7.45 2.60 -24.30
CA SER A 78 -7.66 3.81 -25.11
C SER A 78 -7.38 3.54 -26.59
N SER A 79 -8.22 4.08 -27.49
CA SER A 79 -8.00 4.02 -28.95
C SER A 79 -6.73 4.75 -29.40
N ARG A 80 -6.18 5.62 -28.55
CA ARG A 80 -4.91 6.31 -28.78
C ARG A 80 -3.69 5.46 -28.41
N ASN A 81 -3.90 4.34 -27.73
CA ASN A 81 -2.82 3.44 -27.35
C ASN A 81 -2.41 2.57 -28.54
N PRO A 82 -1.20 2.74 -29.09
CA PRO A 82 -0.74 1.91 -30.21
C PRO A 82 -0.51 0.45 -29.81
N ARG A 83 -0.43 0.15 -28.50
CA ARG A 83 -0.25 -1.19 -27.94
C ARG A 83 -1.39 -1.50 -26.95
N PRO A 84 -2.51 -2.08 -27.42
CA PRO A 84 -3.65 -2.40 -26.58
C PRO A 84 -3.29 -3.25 -25.37
N ALA A 85 -3.99 -3.06 -24.25
CA ALA A 85 -3.78 -3.80 -22.99
C ALA A 85 -2.36 -3.67 -22.40
N THR A 86 -1.64 -2.60 -22.74
CA THR A 86 -0.31 -2.34 -22.20
C THR A 86 -0.14 -0.92 -21.68
N ILE A 87 0.63 -0.78 -20.60
CA ILE A 87 1.06 0.49 -20.02
C ILE A 87 2.57 0.45 -19.77
N PHE A 88 3.30 1.51 -20.11
CA PHE A 88 4.75 1.61 -19.96
C PHE A 88 5.15 2.95 -19.31
N ASN A 89 6.12 2.94 -18.40
CA ASN A 89 6.66 4.17 -17.81
C ASN A 89 7.67 4.93 -18.66
N ASN A 90 8.18 4.29 -19.70
CA ASN A 90 9.18 4.86 -20.58
C ASN A 90 9.01 4.24 -21.98
N PRO A 91 9.12 5.01 -23.07
CA PRO A 91 9.02 4.50 -24.44
C PRO A 91 9.98 3.34 -24.75
N TYR A 92 11.14 3.29 -24.11
CA TYR A 92 12.13 2.21 -24.28
C TYR A 92 11.96 1.06 -23.28
N SER A 93 11.05 1.20 -22.30
CA SER A 93 10.79 0.15 -21.33
C SER A 93 10.12 -1.04 -22.03
N ARG A 94 10.66 -2.23 -21.76
CA ARG A 94 10.06 -3.50 -22.21
C ARG A 94 9.07 -4.06 -21.19
N VAL A 95 8.91 -3.40 -20.05
CA VAL A 95 8.11 -3.90 -18.94
C VAL A 95 6.70 -3.33 -19.04
N ASN A 96 5.75 -4.18 -19.42
CA ASN A 96 4.34 -3.86 -19.32
C ASN A 96 3.92 -3.79 -17.84
N LEU A 97 3.44 -2.62 -17.42
CA LEU A 97 2.94 -2.36 -16.07
C LEU A 97 1.52 -2.86 -15.85
N TYR A 98 0.73 -3.00 -16.92
CA TYR A 98 -0.67 -3.46 -16.89
C TYR A 98 -0.81 -4.98 -17.07
N GLY A 99 0.29 -5.73 -17.16
CA GLY A 99 0.26 -7.18 -17.43
C GLY A 99 -0.59 -8.01 -16.46
N GLU A 100 -0.66 -9.32 -16.67
CA GLU A 100 -1.63 -10.25 -16.05
C GLU A 100 -1.73 -10.25 -14.50
N GLU A 101 -0.76 -9.65 -13.80
CA GLU A 101 -0.67 -9.67 -12.33
C GLU A 101 -1.29 -8.43 -11.65
N ILE A 102 -2.00 -7.56 -12.38
CA ILE A 102 -2.60 -6.35 -11.80
C ILE A 102 -4.03 -6.61 -11.28
N GLU A 103 -4.26 -6.30 -10.01
CA GLU A 103 -5.59 -6.27 -9.40
C GLU A 103 -6.00 -4.82 -9.17
N ILE A 104 -7.05 -4.36 -9.87
CA ILE A 104 -7.64 -3.03 -9.67
C ILE A 104 -8.94 -3.17 -8.89
N ASP A 105 -8.98 -2.60 -7.69
CA ASP A 105 -10.12 -2.68 -6.78
C ASP A 105 -11.23 -1.70 -7.13
N TYR A 106 -10.87 -0.47 -7.47
CA TYR A 106 -11.82 0.59 -7.80
C TYR A 106 -11.49 1.15 -9.18
N ARG A 107 -12.46 1.07 -10.11
CA ARG A 107 -12.28 1.53 -11.50
C ARG A 107 -13.21 2.69 -11.82
N GLY A 108 -12.74 3.64 -12.62
CA GLY A 108 -13.60 4.61 -13.29
C GLY A 108 -14.43 5.47 -12.33
N TYR A 109 -15.75 5.30 -12.39
CA TYR A 109 -16.71 6.01 -11.55
C TYR A 109 -16.69 5.60 -10.08
N GLU A 110 -16.11 4.44 -9.74
CA GLU A 110 -15.94 4.04 -8.34
C GLU A 110 -14.83 4.85 -7.65
N VAL A 111 -13.95 5.51 -8.41
CA VAL A 111 -12.89 6.35 -7.87
C VAL A 111 -13.45 7.74 -7.56
N THR A 112 -13.92 7.90 -6.33
CA THR A 112 -14.44 9.16 -5.80
C THR A 112 -13.77 9.48 -4.46
N VAL A 113 -13.76 10.76 -4.10
CA VAL A 113 -13.28 11.23 -2.79
C VAL A 113 -14.03 10.52 -1.65
N GLU A 114 -15.35 10.35 -1.82
CA GLU A 114 -16.17 9.65 -0.83
C GLU A 114 -15.74 8.20 -0.66
N ASN A 115 -15.55 7.44 -1.74
CA ASN A 115 -15.12 6.05 -1.65
C ASN A 115 -13.72 5.93 -1.06
N PHE A 116 -12.80 6.82 -1.43
CA PHE A 116 -11.46 6.86 -0.85
C PHE A 116 -11.51 7.06 0.68
N ILE A 117 -12.30 8.03 1.17
CA ILE A 117 -12.47 8.26 2.61
C ILE A 117 -13.15 7.06 3.28
N ARG A 118 -14.14 6.43 2.65
CA ARG A 118 -14.82 5.24 3.20
C ARG A 118 -13.87 4.05 3.34
N VAL A 119 -12.97 3.85 2.38
CA VAL A 119 -11.91 2.83 2.47
C VAL A 119 -10.99 3.10 3.65
N LEU A 120 -10.46 4.33 3.77
CA LEU A 120 -9.54 4.70 4.86
C LEU A 120 -10.18 4.62 6.25
N THR A 121 -11.48 4.90 6.35
CA THR A 121 -12.22 4.89 7.62
C THR A 121 -12.89 3.54 7.93
N GLY A 122 -12.79 2.56 7.04
CA GLY A 122 -13.48 1.27 7.16
C GLY A 122 -15.02 1.37 7.08
N ARG A 123 -15.59 2.52 6.70
CA ARG A 123 -17.04 2.78 6.63
C ARG A 123 -17.64 2.34 5.30
N LEU A 124 -17.42 1.08 4.95
CA LEU A 124 -17.91 0.46 3.73
C LEU A 124 -19.17 -0.39 4.01
N PRO A 125 -20.16 -0.44 3.10
CA PRO A 125 -21.36 -1.28 3.26
C PRO A 125 -21.00 -2.73 3.56
N PRO A 126 -21.77 -3.48 4.37
CA PRO A 126 -21.47 -4.88 4.70
C PRO A 126 -21.33 -5.80 3.48
N SER A 127 -21.99 -5.46 2.37
CA SER A 127 -21.89 -6.18 1.09
C SER A 127 -20.55 -6.02 0.36
N THR A 128 -19.69 -5.09 0.78
CA THR A 128 -18.38 -4.86 0.14
C THR A 128 -17.46 -6.06 0.36
N PRO A 129 -16.85 -6.64 -0.69
CA PRO A 129 -15.93 -7.76 -0.57
C PRO A 129 -14.73 -7.43 0.32
N THR A 130 -14.17 -8.45 0.99
CA THR A 130 -13.00 -8.28 1.87
C THR A 130 -11.76 -7.76 1.13
N SER A 131 -11.58 -8.12 -0.15
CA SER A 131 -10.46 -7.63 -0.96
C SER A 131 -10.47 -6.12 -1.15
N LYS A 132 -11.65 -5.50 -1.25
CA LYS A 132 -11.81 -4.04 -1.37
C LYS A 132 -11.77 -3.30 -0.02
N ARG A 133 -11.43 -3.97 1.08
CA ARG A 133 -11.44 -3.36 2.43
C ARG A 133 -10.02 -3.20 2.97
N LEU A 134 -9.79 -2.07 3.62
CA LEU A 134 -8.56 -1.82 4.36
C LEU A 134 -8.68 -2.40 5.78
N ASN A 135 -8.31 -3.67 5.96
CA ASN A 135 -8.43 -4.40 7.23
C ASN A 135 -7.16 -4.23 8.08
N THR A 136 -6.87 -3.00 8.51
CA THR A 136 -5.70 -2.63 9.31
C THR A 136 -5.99 -2.66 10.80
N ASP A 137 -4.94 -2.89 11.61
CA ASP A 137 -4.95 -2.86 13.07
C ASP A 137 -3.93 -1.83 13.61
N GLU A 138 -3.78 -1.75 14.93
CA GLU A 138 -2.85 -0.85 15.63
C GLU A 138 -1.36 -1.11 15.32
N HIS A 139 -1.03 -2.28 14.78
CA HIS A 139 0.34 -2.64 14.39
C HIS A 139 0.57 -2.55 12.88
N SER A 140 -0.40 -2.04 12.11
CA SER A 140 -0.33 -1.94 10.65
C SER A 140 0.24 -0.59 10.18
N ASN A 141 1.18 -0.65 9.25
CA ASN A 141 1.64 0.53 8.51
C ASN A 141 0.84 0.70 7.22
N ILE A 142 0.49 1.94 6.87
CA ILE A 142 -0.26 2.24 5.64
C ILE A 142 0.57 3.23 4.81
N LEU A 143 0.98 2.81 3.62
CA LEU A 143 1.52 3.69 2.59
C LEU A 143 0.37 4.21 1.73
N ILE A 144 0.22 5.53 1.65
CA ILE A 144 -0.74 6.15 0.74
C ILE A 144 0.05 6.87 -0.36
N TYR A 145 -0.21 6.51 -1.61
CA TYR A 145 0.33 7.21 -2.78
C TYR A 145 -0.81 7.69 -3.66
N MET A 146 -0.79 8.97 -4.00
CA MET A 146 -1.79 9.59 -4.85
C MET A 146 -1.11 10.35 -5.97
N THR A 147 -1.67 10.25 -7.18
CA THR A 147 -1.25 11.03 -8.33
C THR A 147 -2.48 11.42 -9.15
N GLY A 148 -2.41 12.58 -9.78
CA GLY A 148 -3.49 13.11 -10.58
C GLY A 148 -3.36 14.62 -10.75
N GLU A 149 -4.26 15.19 -11.53
CA GLU A 149 -4.45 16.64 -11.66
C GLU A 149 -5.80 16.99 -11.01
N LEU A 150 -5.80 18.05 -10.20
CA LEU A 150 -7.00 18.66 -9.61
C LEU A 150 -7.61 19.66 -10.60
#